data_AF-A0A4Q2YQB1-F1
#
_entry.id   AF-A0A4Q2YQB1-F1
#
_cell.length_a   1.000
_cell.length_b   1.000
_cell.length_c   1.000
_cell.angle_alpha   90.00
_cell.angle_beta   90.00
_cell.angle_gamma   90.00
#
_symmetry.space_group_name_H-M   'P 1'
#
loop_
_entity.id
_entity.type
_entity.pdbx_description
1 polymer ?
#
loop_
_entity_poly.entity_id
_entity_poly.type
_entity_poly.pdbx_seq_one_letter_code
_entity_poly.pdbx_strand_id
1 'polypeptide(L)'
;MKKRWVALCALAVIGAGGYWTFEANKYKLPGIVQDWKDPVQPNRPVAWQQGPGGIPASPLGGKRPPNIILIVADDLGYNDISLNGGGVAGGIVKTPNIDAIAREGVNFTTAYAANATCSPSRAAMMTGRYPTRFGFEFTAVPT
;
A
#
# COMPACT_ATOMS: atom_id res chain seq x y z
N MET A 1 -33.19 39.43 27.88
CA MET A 1 -33.58 38.64 26.68
C MET A 1 -32.47 38.52 25.64
N LYS A 2 -31.82 39.62 25.21
CA LYS A 2 -30.74 39.59 24.20
C LYS A 2 -29.56 38.66 24.52
N LYS A 3 -29.08 38.62 25.77
CA LYS A 3 -27.97 37.72 26.19
C LYS A 3 -28.28 36.22 26.03
N ARG A 4 -29.54 35.80 26.20
CA ARG A 4 -29.96 34.40 26.01
C ARG A 4 -29.96 33.99 24.54
N TRP A 5 -30.38 34.89 23.65
CA TRP A 5 -30.33 34.67 22.21
C TRP A 5 -28.89 34.61 21.68
N VAL A 6 -28.00 35.47 22.17
CA VAL A 6 -26.57 35.40 21.84
C VAL A 6 -25.97 34.06 22.26
N ALA A 7 -26.28 33.57 23.46
CA ALA A 7 -25.79 32.27 23.94
C ALA A 7 -26.34 31.09 23.09
N LEU A 8 -27.62 31.13 22.71
CA LEU A 8 -28.23 30.12 21.84
C LEU A 8 -27.62 30.12 20.43
N CYS A 9 -27.39 31.30 19.85
CA CYS A 9 -26.70 31.40 18.57
C CYS A 9 -25.27 30.86 18.63
N ALA A 10 -24.53 31.15 19.71
CA ALA A 10 -23.19 30.61 19.89
C ALA A 10 -23.19 29.07 19.99
N LEU A 11 -24.12 28.49 20.76
CA LEU A 11 -24.28 27.04 20.85
C LEU A 11 -24.68 26.41 19.52
N ALA A 12 -25.57 27.05 18.76
CA ALA A 12 -25.95 26.58 17.42
C ALA A 12 -24.76 26.59 16.44
N VAL A 13 -23.94 27.65 16.48
CA VAL A 13 -22.72 27.75 15.65
C VAL A 13 -21.69 26.69 16.04
N ILE A 14 -21.46 26.47 17.34
CA ILE A 14 -20.55 25.42 17.83
C ILE A 14 -21.07 24.04 17.44
N GLY A 15 -22.36 23.77 17.63
CA GLY A 15 -22.99 22.50 17.26
C GLY A 15 -22.92 22.24 15.76
N ALA A 16 -23.25 23.23 14.93
CA ALA A 16 -23.16 23.12 13.48
C ALA A 16 -21.72 22.96 13.00
N GLY A 17 -20.78 23.73 13.57
CA GLY A 17 -19.36 23.62 13.25
C GLY A 17 -18.78 22.26 13.64
N GLY A 18 -19.10 21.76 14.83
CA GLY A 18 -18.71 20.43 15.30
C GLY A 18 -19.29 19.32 14.44
N TYR A 19 -20.58 19.41 14.09
CA TYR A 19 -21.23 18.45 13.18
C TYR A 19 -20.59 18.45 11.79
N TRP A 20 -20.34 19.63 11.22
CA TRP A 20 -19.68 19.75 9.91
C TRP A 20 -18.27 19.17 9.92
N THR A 21 -17.50 19.42 10.99
CA THR A 21 -16.15 18.90 11.14
C THR A 21 -16.14 17.38 11.35
N PHE A 22 -17.10 16.85 12.11
CA PHE A 22 -17.30 15.41 12.27
C PHE A 22 -17.66 14.76 10.92
N GLU A 23 -18.63 15.28 10.19
CA GLU A 23 -19.02 14.75 8.88
C GLU A 23 -17.86 14.76 7.87
N ALA A 24 -17.04 15.82 7.88
CA ALA A 24 -15.87 15.92 7.01
C ALA A 24 -14.74 14.94 7.37
N ASN A 25 -14.65 14.49 8.62
CA ASN A 25 -13.50 13.71 9.11
C ASN A 25 -13.85 12.32 9.66
N LYS A 26 -15.12 11.92 9.70
CA LYS A 26 -15.58 10.65 10.30
C LYS A 26 -14.85 9.42 9.78
N TYR A 27 -14.48 9.40 8.50
CA TYR A 27 -13.73 8.30 7.87
C TYR A 27 -12.27 8.19 8.36
N LYS A 28 -11.70 9.26 8.92
CA LYS A 28 -10.34 9.28 9.51
C LYS A 28 -10.33 8.85 10.97
N LEU A 29 -11.48 8.87 11.66
CA LEU A 29 -11.57 8.53 13.08
C LEU A 29 -11.04 7.12 13.41
N PRO A 30 -11.34 6.06 12.63
CA PRO A 30 -10.74 4.76 12.85
C PRO A 30 -9.22 4.80 12.78
N GLY A 31 -8.65 5.55 11.82
CA GLY A 31 -7.21 5.75 11.68
C GLY A 31 -6.59 6.48 12.88
N ILE A 32 -7.21 7.56 13.36
CA ILE A 32 -6.72 8.29 14.55
C ILE A 32 -6.77 7.40 15.80
N VAL A 33 -7.83 6.61 15.97
CA VAL A 33 -7.94 5.66 17.08
C VAL A 33 -6.88 4.57 16.97
N GLN A 34 -6.61 4.09 15.75
CA GLN A 34 -5.56 3.11 15.49
C GLN A 34 -4.17 3.69 15.75
N ASP A 35 -3.88 4.90 15.29
CA ASP A 35 -2.59 5.58 15.53
C ASP A 35 -2.34 5.80 17.03
N TRP A 36 -3.40 6.01 17.81
CA TRP A 36 -3.29 6.15 19.27
C TRP A 36 -3.11 4.81 20.00
N LYS A 37 -3.77 3.75 19.52
CA LYS A 37 -3.65 2.39 20.10
C LYS A 37 -2.34 1.73 19.71
N ASP A 38 -1.96 1.86 18.44
CA ASP A 38 -0.86 1.16 17.78
C ASP A 38 -0.02 2.15 16.95
N PRO A 39 0.75 3.04 17.61
CA PRO A 39 1.54 4.04 16.91
C PRO A 39 2.61 3.37 16.04
N VAL A 40 2.77 3.89 14.82
CA VAL A 40 3.80 3.47 13.87
C VAL A 40 5.17 3.59 14.54
N GLN A 41 5.86 2.46 14.66
CA GLN A 41 7.18 2.41 15.27
C GLN A 41 8.23 3.03 14.34
N PRO A 42 9.33 3.58 14.90
CA PRO A 42 10.47 4.01 14.09
C PRO A 42 10.97 2.86 13.20
N ASN A 43 11.52 3.20 12.02
CA ASN A 43 12.13 2.22 11.14
C ASN A 43 13.21 1.43 11.91
N ARG A 44 13.12 0.09 11.87
CA ARG A 44 14.11 -0.80 12.48
C ARG A 44 14.92 -1.45 11.35
N PRO A 45 16.25 -1.40 11.40
CA PRO A 45 17.08 -2.10 10.42
C PRO A 45 16.84 -3.60 10.55
N VAL A 46 16.49 -4.24 9.44
CA VAL A 46 16.36 -5.70 9.37
C VAL A 46 17.74 -6.28 9.12
N ALA A 47 18.21 -7.13 10.03
CA ALA A 47 19.40 -7.93 9.80
C ALA A 47 19.06 -9.02 8.78
N TRP A 48 19.37 -8.76 7.51
CA TRP A 48 19.16 -9.73 6.44
C TRP A 48 20.02 -10.97 6.68
N GLN A 49 19.41 -12.14 6.52
CA GLN A 49 20.15 -13.40 6.48
C GLN A 49 21.18 -13.30 5.35
N GLN A 50 22.45 -13.54 5.65
CA GLN A 50 23.44 -13.72 4.58
C GLN A 50 23.00 -14.93 3.76
N GLY A 51 22.90 -14.74 2.45
CA GLY A 51 22.72 -15.84 1.52
C GLY A 51 23.85 -16.87 1.66
N PRO A 52 23.70 -18.07 1.07
CA PRO A 52 24.69 -19.13 1.17
C PRO A 52 26.11 -18.59 0.96
N GLY A 53 26.98 -18.78 1.96
CA GLY A 53 28.35 -18.28 1.94
C GLY A 53 29.14 -18.90 0.80
N GLY A 54 29.27 -18.16 -0.29
CA GLY A 54 29.90 -18.63 -1.52
C GLY A 54 29.01 -18.40 -2.72
N ILE A 55 28.82 -17.15 -3.12
CA ILE A 55 28.47 -16.89 -4.52
C ILE A 55 29.70 -17.36 -5.31
N PRO A 56 29.59 -18.37 -6.21
CA PRO A 56 30.72 -18.77 -7.02
C PRO A 56 31.27 -17.53 -7.71
N ALA A 57 32.60 -17.36 -7.64
CA ALA A 57 33.31 -16.28 -8.29
C ALA A 57 32.78 -16.15 -9.74
N SER A 58 32.56 -14.90 -10.17
CA SER A 58 32.14 -14.58 -11.53
C SER A 58 32.83 -15.51 -12.53
N PRO A 59 32.12 -16.12 -13.50
CA PRO A 59 32.75 -17.01 -14.46
C PRO A 59 33.96 -16.30 -15.07
N LEU A 60 35.14 -16.91 -14.94
CA LEU A 60 36.41 -16.42 -15.46
C LEU A 60 36.20 -16.02 -16.93
N GLY A 61 36.13 -14.72 -17.21
CA GLY A 61 36.03 -14.15 -18.56
C GLY A 61 34.62 -13.76 -19.08
N GLY A 62 33.54 -13.93 -18.31
CA GLY A 62 32.18 -13.54 -18.72
C GLY A 62 31.58 -12.37 -17.93
N LYS A 63 30.82 -11.49 -18.59
CA LYS A 63 29.94 -10.54 -17.87
C LYS A 63 28.89 -11.35 -17.11
N ARG A 64 28.89 -11.24 -15.78
CA ARG A 64 27.86 -11.86 -14.92
C ARG A 64 26.47 -11.38 -15.36
N PRO A 65 25.45 -12.26 -15.43
CA PRO A 65 24.08 -11.83 -15.67
C PRO A 65 23.61 -10.85 -14.58
N PRO A 66 22.68 -9.94 -14.89
CA PRO A 66 22.12 -9.03 -13.91
C PRO A 66 21.42 -9.81 -12.79
N ASN A 67 21.48 -9.29 -11.56
CA ASN A 67 20.64 -9.80 -10.49
C ASN A 67 19.21 -9.31 -10.73
N ILE A 68 18.22 -10.20 -10.61
CA ILE A 68 16.81 -9.87 -10.75
C ILE A 68 16.19 -9.86 -9.35
N ILE A 69 15.57 -8.74 -8.98
CA ILE A 69 14.84 -8.58 -7.72
C ILE A 69 13.37 -8.37 -8.06
N LEU A 70 12.52 -9.29 -7.63
CA LEU A 70 11.07 -9.18 -7.75
C LEU A 70 10.49 -8.72 -6.40
N ILE A 71 9.99 -7.49 -6.36
CA ILE A 71 9.33 -6.91 -5.19
C ILE A 71 7.82 -7.03 -5.39
N VAL A 72 7.13 -7.68 -4.45
CA VAL A 72 5.67 -7.88 -4.49
C VAL A 72 5.05 -7.27 -3.24
N ALA A 73 4.17 -6.29 -3.43
CA ALA A 73 3.35 -5.73 -2.37
C ALA A 73 2.00 -6.46 -2.30
N ASP A 74 1.48 -6.69 -1.09
CA ASP A 74 0.16 -7.31 -0.88
C ASP A 74 -0.91 -6.23 -0.82
N ASP A 75 -2.02 -6.45 -1.52
CA ASP A 75 -3.20 -5.56 -1.57
C ASP A 75 -2.93 -4.08 -1.89
N LEU A 76 -1.79 -3.77 -2.53
CA LEU A 76 -1.47 -2.39 -2.95
C LEU A 76 -2.29 -1.99 -4.17
N GLY A 77 -3.17 -1.01 -4.02
CA GLY A 77 -3.93 -0.45 -5.12
C GLY A 77 -3.04 0.29 -6.12
N TYR A 78 -3.34 0.15 -7.41
CA TYR A 78 -2.61 0.87 -8.46
C TYR A 78 -2.58 2.38 -8.22
N ASN A 79 -3.71 2.94 -7.77
CA ASN A 79 -3.86 4.37 -7.51
C ASN A 79 -3.24 4.80 -6.19
N ASP A 80 -2.88 3.90 -5.26
CA ASP A 80 -2.31 4.28 -3.95
C ASP A 80 -0.89 4.85 -4.06
N ILE A 81 -0.16 4.48 -5.12
CA ILE A 81 1.17 5.00 -5.44
C ILE A 81 1.07 6.49 -5.79
N SER A 82 1.93 7.34 -5.22
CA SER A 82 1.83 8.79 -5.41
C SER A 82 1.96 9.22 -6.88
N LEU A 83 2.73 8.49 -7.69
CA LEU A 83 2.84 8.73 -9.14
C LEU A 83 1.57 8.35 -9.94
N ASN A 84 0.73 7.45 -9.42
CA ASN A 84 -0.45 6.92 -10.10
C ASN A 84 -1.78 7.47 -9.55
N GLY A 85 -1.74 8.47 -8.67
CA GLY A 85 -2.93 9.14 -8.12
C GLY A 85 -2.88 9.40 -6.61
N GLY A 86 -2.04 8.68 -5.87
CA GLY A 86 -1.85 8.87 -4.43
C GLY A 86 -3.05 8.45 -3.55
N GLY A 87 -3.91 7.59 -4.08
CA GLY A 87 -5.00 6.91 -3.41
C GLY A 87 -6.15 7.84 -3.02
N VAL A 88 -7.02 7.32 -2.15
CA VAL A 88 -8.13 8.09 -1.55
C VAL A 88 -7.64 9.27 -0.71
N ALA A 89 -6.35 9.27 -0.32
CA ALA A 89 -5.71 10.33 0.43
C ALA A 89 -5.17 11.45 -0.46
N GLY A 90 -5.40 11.45 -1.78
CA GLY A 90 -4.99 12.54 -2.68
C GLY A 90 -3.48 12.79 -2.70
N GLY A 91 -2.67 11.74 -2.51
CA GLY A 91 -1.22 11.82 -2.50
C GLY A 91 -0.62 12.39 -1.22
N ILE A 92 -1.36 12.41 -0.10
CA ILE A 92 -0.80 12.71 1.23
C ILE A 92 0.27 11.67 1.59
N VAL A 93 0.02 10.38 1.32
CA VAL A 93 1.01 9.31 1.50
C VAL A 93 1.96 9.33 0.31
N LYS A 94 3.23 9.66 0.55
CA LYS A 94 4.26 9.71 -0.49
C LYS A 94 5.00 8.38 -0.59
N THR A 95 5.25 7.94 -1.82
CA THR A 95 6.02 6.73 -2.12
C THR A 95 7.33 7.06 -2.86
N PRO A 96 8.22 7.90 -2.30
CA PRO A 96 9.33 8.50 -3.05
C PRO A 96 10.30 7.47 -3.66
N ASN A 97 10.51 6.33 -2.98
CA ASN A 97 11.38 5.26 -3.48
C ASN A 97 10.74 4.46 -4.63
N ILE A 98 9.42 4.21 -4.57
CA ILE A 98 8.68 3.55 -5.66
C ILE A 98 8.62 4.50 -6.87
N ASP A 99 8.35 5.77 -6.62
CA ASP A 99 8.31 6.80 -7.65
C ASP A 99 9.67 6.98 -8.34
N ALA A 100 10.78 6.80 -7.61
CA ALA A 100 12.12 6.83 -8.20
C ALA A 100 12.34 5.64 -9.14
N ILE A 101 11.99 4.42 -8.73
CA ILE A 101 12.07 3.21 -9.59
C ILE A 101 11.24 3.40 -10.87
N ALA A 102 10.04 3.96 -10.76
CA ALA A 102 9.17 4.21 -11.92
C ALA A 102 9.75 5.28 -12.87
N ARG A 103 10.36 6.35 -12.34
CA ARG A 103 10.96 7.44 -13.13
C ARG A 103 12.27 7.07 -13.79
N GLU A 104 13.07 6.23 -13.13
CA GLU A 104 14.37 5.76 -13.64
C GLU A 104 14.23 4.50 -14.53
N GLY A 105 13.05 3.90 -14.54
CA GLY A 105 12.73 2.69 -15.30
C GLY A 105 11.49 2.85 -16.17
N VAL A 106 10.62 1.84 -16.11
CA VAL A 106 9.38 1.78 -16.88
C VAL A 106 8.20 1.63 -15.93
N ASN A 107 7.20 2.50 -16.07
CA ASN A 107 5.92 2.39 -15.35
C ASN A 107 4.86 1.77 -16.26
N PHE A 108 4.34 0.61 -15.90
CA PHE A 108 3.24 -0.03 -16.62
C PHE A 108 1.90 0.49 -16.09
N THR A 109 1.26 1.38 -16.86
CA THR A 109 -0.06 1.95 -16.52
C THR A 109 -1.22 1.00 -16.78
N THR A 110 -0.98 -0.07 -17.54
CA THR A 110 -1.92 -1.15 -17.84
C THR A 110 -1.29 -2.50 -17.52
N ALA A 111 -1.29 -2.86 -16.23
CA ALA A 111 -0.83 -4.15 -15.72
C ALA A 111 -1.95 -4.81 -14.90
N TYR A 112 -2.32 -6.04 -15.26
CA TYR A 112 -3.40 -6.78 -14.60
C TYR A 112 -2.85 -8.01 -13.89
N ALA A 113 -3.28 -8.22 -12.65
CA ALA A 113 -3.07 -9.47 -11.95
C ALA A 113 -3.85 -10.60 -12.65
N ALA A 114 -3.28 -11.81 -12.68
CA ALA A 114 -3.93 -12.96 -13.29
C ALA A 114 -5.18 -13.45 -12.52
N ASN A 115 -5.34 -13.01 -11.27
CA ASN A 115 -6.50 -13.28 -10.42
C ASN A 115 -6.66 -12.12 -9.41
N ALA A 116 -7.90 -11.87 -8.96
CA ALA A 116 -8.23 -10.86 -7.96
C ALA A 116 -8.01 -11.33 -6.50
N THR A 117 -7.48 -12.55 -6.29
CA THR A 117 -7.20 -13.11 -4.96
C THR A 117 -5.72 -13.42 -4.78
N CYS A 118 -5.24 -13.32 -3.53
CA CYS A 118 -3.81 -13.33 -3.19
C CYS A 118 -3.11 -14.64 -3.60
N SER A 119 -3.60 -15.81 -3.18
CA SER A 119 -2.93 -17.09 -3.45
C SER A 119 -2.91 -17.42 -4.95
N PRO A 120 -4.04 -17.38 -5.67
CA PRO A 120 -4.06 -17.62 -7.12
C PRO A 120 -3.20 -16.65 -7.94
N SER A 121 -3.18 -15.36 -7.57
CA SER A 121 -2.34 -14.35 -8.22
C SER A 121 -0.84 -14.67 -8.06
N ARG A 122 -0.41 -15.01 -6.84
CA ARG A 122 0.98 -15.39 -6.55
C ARG A 122 1.37 -16.69 -7.25
N ALA A 123 0.49 -17.69 -7.26
CA ALA A 123 0.75 -18.93 -7.96
C ALA A 123 0.93 -18.71 -9.47
N ALA A 124 0.05 -17.92 -10.09
CA ALA A 124 0.17 -17.57 -11.50
C ALA A 124 1.48 -16.82 -11.83
N MET A 125 1.93 -15.93 -10.94
CA MET A 125 3.22 -15.22 -11.05
C MET A 125 4.41 -16.17 -10.99
N MET A 126 4.39 -17.17 -10.10
CA MET A 126 5.47 -18.16 -9.95
C MET A 126 5.53 -19.14 -11.12
N THR A 127 4.38 -19.52 -11.69
CA THR A 127 4.32 -20.52 -12.76
C THR A 127 4.30 -19.93 -14.17
N GLY A 128 4.02 -18.64 -14.32
CA GLY A 128 3.80 -17.99 -15.62
C GLY A 128 2.58 -18.53 -16.36
N ARG A 129 1.55 -18.99 -15.64
CA ARG A 129 0.36 -19.67 -16.19
C ARG A 129 -0.90 -19.06 -15.61
N TYR A 130 -1.97 -18.98 -16.40
CA TYR A 130 -3.28 -18.63 -15.87
C TYR A 130 -3.74 -19.64 -14.82
N PRO A 131 -4.37 -19.21 -13.71
CA PRO A 131 -4.88 -20.08 -12.65
C PRO A 131 -5.69 -21.30 -13.16
N THR A 132 -6.53 -21.07 -14.17
CA THR A 132 -7.37 -22.09 -14.83
C THR A 132 -6.57 -23.19 -15.56
N ARG A 133 -5.28 -22.97 -15.83
CA ARG A 133 -4.40 -23.94 -16.51
C ARG A 133 -3.73 -24.92 -15.55
N PHE A 134 -3.89 -24.75 -14.24
CA PHE A 134 -3.28 -25.63 -13.23
C PHE A 134 -4.16 -25.85 -11.98
N GLY A 135 -5.44 -25.44 -12.03
CA GLY A 135 -6.46 -25.80 -11.03
C GLY A 135 -6.36 -25.05 -9.70
N PHE A 136 -5.68 -23.90 -9.65
CA PHE A 136 -5.52 -23.11 -8.43
C PHE A 136 -6.23 -21.75 -8.55
N GLU A 137 -7.56 -21.81 -8.65
CA GLU A 137 -8.40 -20.65 -9.00
C GLU A 137 -8.91 -19.87 -7.79
N PHE A 138 -8.94 -20.52 -6.62
CA PHE A 138 -9.53 -19.98 -5.40
C PHE A 138 -8.52 -20.03 -4.24
N THR A 139 -8.61 -19.06 -3.34
CA THR A 139 -7.91 -19.13 -2.06
C THR A 139 -8.48 -20.28 -1.25
N ALA A 140 -7.61 -21.20 -0.81
CA ALA A 140 -8.01 -22.26 0.11
C ALA A 140 -8.46 -21.62 1.43
N VAL A 141 -9.76 -21.65 1.71
CA VAL A 141 -10.30 -21.29 3.03
C VAL A 141 -10.23 -22.54 3.92
N PRO A 142 -9.76 -22.43 5.18
CA PRO A 142 -9.86 -23.54 6.11
C PRO A 142 -11.34 -23.91 6.28
N THR A 143 -11.68 -25.16 6.01
CA THR A 143 -12.96 -25.77 6.42
C THR A 143 -12.93 -26.17 7.88
#